data_AF-J7FNA9-F1
#
_entry.id   AF-J7FNA9-F1
#
_cell.length_a   1.000
_cell.length_b   1.000
_cell.length_c   1.000
_cell.angle_alpha   90.00
_cell.angle_beta   90.00
_cell.angle_gamma   90.00
#
_symmetry.space_group_name_H-M   'P 1'
#
loop_
_entity.id
_entity.type
_entity.pdbx_description
1 polymer ?
#
loop_
_entity_poly.entity_id
_entity_poly.type
_entity_poly.pdbx_seq_one_letter_code
_entity_poly.pdbx_strand_id
1 'polypeptide(L)'
;MTIDTDDFDPVDVDVEVAEALEKHMAQLRDLEAYWPYSTTAVIDCFFDQATRATHAELWLAACTTFLNGIETSLRVTLELMESQAHSQPAATLVDLSDMATLSNALMRRAHMAGMPVTLLAFPEEQDLLTKIAEGAPKRPYAEIVRVRHNLCHGNILEHIITVSDDLGEPVRLFTPECMRVLAETMSAISKQWVTGMHQYWRDNNLSMP
;
A
#
# COMPACT_ATOMS: atom_id res chain seq x y z
N MET A 1 1.56 -15.86 51.79
CA MET A 1 1.59 -14.93 50.65
C MET A 1 0.16 -14.75 50.20
N THR A 2 -0.49 -13.71 50.71
CA THR A 2 -1.76 -13.21 50.17
C THR A 2 -1.42 -12.45 48.89
N ILE A 3 -1.98 -12.89 47.77
CA ILE A 3 -1.94 -12.12 46.53
C ILE A 3 -2.78 -10.88 46.81
N ASP A 4 -2.14 -9.71 46.71
CA ASP A 4 -2.80 -8.42 46.82
C ASP A 4 -3.74 -8.27 45.61
N THR A 5 -5.05 -8.23 45.84
CA THR A 5 -6.08 -8.15 44.80
C THR A 5 -6.70 -6.75 44.70
N ASP A 6 -6.11 -5.75 45.39
CA ASP A 6 -6.69 -4.41 45.52
C ASP A 6 -6.35 -3.46 44.34
N ASP A 7 -5.59 -3.92 43.33
CA ASP A 7 -5.26 -3.14 42.12
C ASP A 7 -6.19 -3.41 40.92
N PHE A 8 -7.30 -4.13 41.10
CA PHE A 8 -8.27 -4.40 40.02
C PHE A 8 -9.47 -3.44 40.10
N ASP A 9 -9.32 -2.22 39.58
CA ASP A 9 -10.43 -1.27 39.49
C ASP A 9 -11.31 -1.62 38.27
N PRO A 10 -12.60 -1.95 38.45
CA PRO A 10 -13.51 -2.22 37.33
C PRO A 10 -13.65 -1.03 36.37
N VAL A 11 -13.34 0.19 36.80
CA VAL A 11 -13.32 1.38 35.94
C VAL A 11 -12.22 1.29 34.87
N ASP A 12 -11.06 0.73 35.20
CA ASP A 12 -9.92 0.59 34.26
C ASP A 12 -10.24 -0.44 33.16
N VAL A 13 -10.99 -1.49 33.49
CA VAL A 13 -11.47 -2.49 32.51
C VAL A 13 -12.45 -1.86 31.51
N ASP A 14 -13.36 -1.00 32.00
CA ASP A 14 -14.32 -0.31 31.13
C ASP A 14 -13.62 0.68 30.17
N VAL A 15 -12.53 1.32 30.61
CA VAL A 15 -11.70 2.21 29.76
C VAL A 15 -10.92 1.41 28.71
N GLU A 16 -10.22 0.34 29.09
CA GLU A 16 -9.49 -0.51 28.15
C GLU A 16 -10.41 -1.13 27.08
N VAL A 17 -11.61 -1.57 27.48
CA VAL A 17 -12.61 -2.11 26.56
C VAL A 17 -13.12 -1.03 25.62
N ALA A 18 -13.34 0.20 26.10
CA ALA A 18 -13.78 1.31 25.27
C ALA A 18 -12.70 1.70 24.23
N GLU A 19 -11.44 1.80 24.64
CA GLU A 19 -10.31 2.07 23.74
C GLU A 19 -10.13 0.97 22.69
N ALA A 20 -10.22 -0.30 23.10
CA ALA A 20 -10.16 -1.43 22.18
C ALA A 20 -11.31 -1.42 21.16
N LEU A 21 -12.53 -1.09 21.61
CA LEU A 21 -13.69 -0.95 20.74
C LEU A 21 -13.51 0.21 19.75
N GLU A 22 -13.03 1.36 20.21
CA GLU A 22 -12.77 2.51 19.36
C GLU A 22 -11.73 2.19 18.28
N LYS A 23 -10.62 1.55 18.66
CA LYS A 23 -9.58 1.09 17.73
C LYS A 23 -10.14 0.10 16.71
N HIS A 24 -10.97 -0.84 17.14
CA HIS A 24 -11.62 -1.79 16.24
C HIS A 24 -12.59 -1.10 15.27
N MET A 25 -13.39 -0.14 15.75
CA MET A 25 -14.31 0.63 14.90
C MET A 25 -13.56 1.51 13.90
N ALA A 26 -12.44 2.12 14.29
CA ALA A 26 -11.57 2.88 13.38
C ALA A 26 -11.00 1.97 12.28
N GLN A 27 -10.54 0.77 12.63
CA GLN A 27 -10.09 -0.22 11.66
C GLN A 27 -11.20 -0.61 10.68
N LEU A 28 -12.41 -0.87 11.17
CA LEU A 28 -13.54 -1.21 10.31
C LEU A 28 -13.84 -0.08 9.33
N ARG A 29 -13.95 1.17 9.81
CA ARG A 29 -14.19 2.37 8.98
C ARG A 29 -13.21 2.51 7.83
N ASP A 30 -11.92 2.26 8.09
CA ASP A 30 -10.90 2.30 7.04
C ASP A 30 -11.05 1.17 6.02
N LEU A 31 -11.46 -0.02 6.46
CA LEU A 31 -11.74 -1.15 5.58
C LEU A 31 -12.99 -0.91 4.71
N GLU A 32 -14.01 -0.23 5.25
CA GLU A 32 -15.23 0.09 4.47
C GLU A 32 -14.93 0.95 3.24
N ALA A 33 -13.84 1.72 3.27
CA ALA A 33 -13.40 2.51 2.12
C ALA A 33 -13.10 1.64 0.88
N TYR A 34 -12.83 0.34 1.04
CA TYR A 34 -12.52 -0.58 -0.06
C TYR A 34 -13.73 -1.41 -0.51
N TRP A 35 -14.73 -1.64 0.35
CA TRP A 35 -15.85 -2.54 0.06
C TRP A 35 -16.65 -2.22 -1.21
N PRO A 36 -16.91 -0.95 -1.57
CA PRO A 36 -17.61 -0.63 -2.82
C PRO A 36 -16.81 -0.98 -4.08
N TYR A 37 -15.50 -1.19 -3.95
CA TYR A 37 -14.54 -1.25 -5.04
C TYR A 37 -13.87 -2.62 -5.09
N SER A 38 -14.68 -3.68 -5.15
CA SER A 38 -14.15 -5.04 -5.33
C SER A 38 -13.47 -5.15 -6.69
N THR A 39 -12.23 -5.65 -6.69
CA THR A 39 -11.50 -5.97 -7.90
C THR A 39 -11.51 -7.49 -8.10
N THR A 40 -10.44 -8.18 -7.70
CA THR A 40 -10.42 -9.63 -7.50
C THR A 40 -9.96 -9.91 -6.09
N ALA A 41 -10.40 -11.04 -5.51
CA ALA A 41 -10.06 -11.40 -4.13
C ALA A 41 -8.53 -11.41 -3.85
N VAL A 42 -7.71 -11.72 -4.87
CA VAL A 42 -6.25 -11.70 -4.77
C VAL A 42 -5.71 -10.28 -4.56
N ILE A 43 -6.29 -9.27 -5.20
CA ILE A 43 -5.91 -7.86 -5.03
C ILE A 43 -6.49 -7.33 -3.72
N ASP A 44 -7.77 -7.57 -3.45
CA ASP A 44 -8.51 -7.02 -2.31
C ASP A 44 -7.87 -7.46 -0.98
N CYS A 45 -7.36 -8.70 -0.91
CA CYS A 45 -6.67 -9.23 0.27
C CYS A 45 -5.45 -8.38 0.67
N PHE A 46 -4.67 -7.86 -0.29
CA PHE A 46 -3.51 -7.02 0.05
C PHE A 46 -3.93 -5.71 0.73
N PHE A 47 -4.98 -5.05 0.24
CA PHE A 47 -5.43 -3.79 0.83
C PHE A 47 -6.09 -4.00 2.20
N ASP A 48 -6.85 -5.08 2.38
CA ASP A 48 -7.37 -5.48 3.70
C ASP A 48 -6.23 -5.74 4.70
N GLN A 49 -5.27 -6.58 4.33
CA GLN A 49 -4.15 -6.93 5.22
C GLN A 49 -3.25 -5.74 5.53
N ALA A 50 -2.97 -4.87 4.55
CA ALA A 50 -2.18 -3.67 4.76
C ALA A 50 -2.87 -2.69 5.72
N THR A 51 -4.18 -2.53 5.59
CA THR A 51 -4.99 -1.70 6.50
C THR A 51 -4.98 -2.28 7.91
N ARG A 52 -5.18 -3.59 8.05
CA ARG A 52 -5.10 -4.26 9.37
C ARG A 52 -3.72 -4.11 9.99
N ALA A 53 -2.65 -4.28 9.22
CA ALA A 53 -1.28 -4.09 9.67
C ALA A 53 -1.01 -2.66 10.14
N THR A 54 -1.58 -1.67 9.46
CA THR A 54 -1.50 -0.24 9.87
C THR A 54 -2.12 -0.04 11.26
N HIS A 55 -3.34 -0.57 11.48
CA HIS A 55 -4.02 -0.50 12.78
C HIS A 55 -3.32 -1.31 13.88
N ALA A 56 -2.60 -2.36 13.51
CA ALA A 56 -1.75 -3.14 14.42
C ALA A 56 -0.35 -2.53 14.60
N GLU A 57 -0.08 -1.34 14.06
CA GLU A 57 1.20 -0.64 14.12
C GLU A 57 2.38 -1.42 13.53
N LEU A 58 2.09 -2.38 12.65
CA LEU A 58 3.04 -3.15 11.87
C LEU A 58 3.41 -2.35 10.60
N TRP A 59 3.95 -1.15 10.78
CA TRP A 59 4.10 -0.13 9.74
C TRP A 59 4.89 -0.60 8.51
N LEU A 60 6.01 -1.31 8.70
CA LEU A 60 6.81 -1.84 7.59
C LEU A 60 6.05 -2.90 6.80
N ALA A 61 5.33 -3.80 7.50
CA ALA A 61 4.49 -4.80 6.86
C ALA A 61 3.31 -4.17 6.11
N ALA A 62 2.70 -3.12 6.67
CA ALA A 62 1.67 -2.35 5.98
C ALA A 62 2.20 -1.75 4.67
N CYS A 63 3.36 -1.07 4.71
CA CYS A 63 3.97 -0.45 3.53
C CYS A 63 4.22 -1.46 2.41
N THR A 64 4.87 -2.59 2.73
CA THR A 64 5.17 -3.63 1.72
C THR A 64 3.90 -4.28 1.19
N THR A 65 2.89 -4.47 2.02
CA THR A 65 1.62 -5.06 1.61
C THR A 65 0.82 -4.12 0.70
N PHE A 66 0.79 -2.80 0.98
CA PHE A 66 0.21 -1.81 0.06
C PHE A 66 0.91 -1.81 -1.31
N LEU A 67 2.25 -1.84 -1.31
CA LEU A 67 3.03 -1.92 -2.55
C LEU A 67 2.70 -3.18 -3.36
N ASN A 68 2.54 -4.32 -2.68
CA ASN A 68 2.16 -5.57 -3.33
C ASN A 68 0.73 -5.51 -3.90
N GLY A 69 -0.21 -4.87 -3.22
CA GLY A 69 -1.57 -4.63 -3.74
C GLY A 69 -1.55 -3.79 -5.01
N ILE A 70 -0.80 -2.68 -5.01
CA ILE A 70 -0.61 -1.81 -6.18
C ILE A 70 0.07 -2.59 -7.32
N GLU A 71 1.21 -3.25 -7.06
CA GLU A 71 1.94 -4.04 -8.07
C GLU A 71 1.05 -5.13 -8.68
N THR A 72 0.35 -5.90 -7.84
CA THR A 72 -0.57 -6.96 -8.28
C THR A 72 -1.68 -6.38 -9.14
N SER A 73 -2.31 -5.28 -8.72
CA SER A 73 -3.41 -4.67 -9.47
C SER A 73 -2.97 -4.18 -10.86
N LEU A 74 -1.78 -3.57 -10.98
CA LEU A 74 -1.21 -3.18 -12.28
C LEU A 74 -1.01 -4.39 -13.19
N ARG A 75 -0.42 -5.46 -12.64
CA ARG A 75 -0.08 -6.68 -13.37
C ARG A 75 -1.33 -7.42 -13.82
N VAL A 76 -2.26 -7.69 -12.91
CA VAL A 76 -3.52 -8.37 -13.23
C VAL A 76 -4.27 -7.62 -14.33
N THR A 77 -4.36 -6.29 -14.24
CA THR A 77 -5.10 -5.52 -15.24
C THR A 77 -4.47 -5.61 -16.62
N LEU A 78 -3.13 -5.49 -16.72
CA LEU A 78 -2.43 -5.61 -17.99
C LEU A 78 -2.65 -6.98 -18.64
N GLU A 79 -2.65 -8.05 -17.84
CA GLU A 79 -2.89 -9.41 -18.32
C GLU A 79 -4.34 -9.61 -18.78
N LEU A 80 -5.32 -9.07 -18.04
CA LEU A 80 -6.74 -9.11 -18.43
C LEU A 80 -6.97 -8.38 -19.76
N MET A 81 -6.35 -7.21 -19.94
CA MET A 81 -6.42 -6.47 -21.20
C MET A 81 -5.79 -7.25 -22.36
N GLU A 82 -4.64 -7.88 -22.13
CA GLU A 82 -3.95 -8.69 -23.14
C GLU A 82 -4.78 -9.92 -23.53
N SER A 83 -5.37 -10.61 -22.54
CA SER A 83 -6.29 -11.72 -22.76
C SER A 83 -7.51 -11.31 -23.59
N GLN A 84 -8.14 -10.17 -23.25
CA GLN A 84 -9.30 -9.63 -23.97
C GLN A 84 -8.95 -9.27 -25.42
N ALA A 85 -7.79 -8.63 -25.66
CA ALA A 85 -7.32 -8.27 -26.99
C ALA A 85 -7.10 -9.50 -27.90
N HIS A 86 -6.70 -10.64 -27.31
CA HIS A 86 -6.50 -11.90 -28.02
C HIS A 86 -7.73 -12.82 -28.01
N SER A 87 -8.89 -12.34 -27.54
CA SER A 87 -10.13 -13.14 -27.42
C SER A 87 -9.94 -14.44 -26.62
N GLN A 88 -9.03 -14.41 -25.66
CA GLN A 88 -8.81 -15.51 -24.74
C GLN A 88 -9.83 -15.44 -23.60
N PRO A 89 -10.34 -16.59 -23.12
CA PRO A 89 -11.21 -16.60 -21.95
C PRO A 89 -10.44 -16.02 -20.76
N ALA A 90 -11.06 -15.07 -20.04
CA ALA A 90 -10.47 -14.51 -18.83
C ALA A 90 -10.19 -15.64 -17.84
N ALA A 91 -8.91 -15.83 -17.50
CA ALA A 91 -8.52 -16.85 -16.54
C ALA A 91 -9.12 -16.52 -15.16
N THR A 92 -9.70 -17.50 -14.49
CA THR A 92 -10.23 -17.34 -13.13
C THR A 92 -9.14 -16.92 -12.13
N LEU A 93 -7.89 -17.29 -12.42
CA LEU A 93 -6.70 -16.88 -11.70
C LEU A 93 -5.66 -16.41 -12.72
N VAL A 94 -5.06 -15.25 -12.45
CA VAL A 94 -4.03 -14.66 -13.32
C VAL A 94 -2.66 -15.08 -12.80
N ASP A 95 -1.92 -15.85 -13.61
CA ASP A 95 -0.52 -16.17 -13.30
C ASP A 95 0.36 -14.95 -13.58
N LEU A 96 1.07 -14.51 -12.54
CA LEU A 96 1.94 -13.34 -12.63
C LEU A 96 3.41 -13.72 -12.76
N SER A 97 3.80 -14.99 -12.76
CA SER A 97 5.20 -15.43 -12.62
C SER A 97 6.17 -14.78 -13.61
N ASP A 98 5.73 -14.57 -14.86
CA ASP A 98 6.56 -13.97 -15.93
C ASP A 98 6.40 -12.45 -16.08
N MET A 99 5.61 -11.82 -15.21
CA MET A 99 5.31 -10.39 -15.27
C MET A 99 6.34 -9.55 -14.52
N ALA A 100 6.68 -8.39 -15.08
CA ALA A 100 7.59 -7.46 -14.45
C ALA A 100 7.06 -6.95 -13.09
N THR A 101 7.98 -6.75 -12.15
CA THR A 101 7.70 -6.11 -10.86
C THR A 101 7.51 -4.60 -11.00
N LEU A 102 7.06 -3.95 -9.93
CA LEU A 102 6.79 -2.52 -9.88
C LEU A 102 8.05 -1.72 -10.23
N SER A 103 8.00 -1.08 -11.39
CA SER A 103 9.10 -0.38 -12.03
C SER A 103 8.58 0.75 -12.90
N ASN A 104 9.42 1.73 -13.24
CA ASN A 104 9.02 2.79 -14.20
C ASN A 104 8.54 2.20 -15.54
N ALA A 105 9.09 1.06 -15.96
CA ALA A 105 8.68 0.38 -17.19
C ALA A 105 7.27 -0.22 -17.08
N LEU A 106 6.95 -0.88 -15.96
CA LEU A 106 5.59 -1.37 -15.70
C LEU A 106 4.59 -0.20 -15.62
N MET A 107 4.94 0.86 -14.89
CA MET A 107 4.14 2.08 -14.76
C MET A 107 3.88 2.74 -16.12
N ARG A 108 4.92 2.81 -16.97
CA ARG A 108 4.80 3.29 -18.35
C ARG A 108 3.83 2.44 -19.16
N ARG A 109 3.99 1.11 -19.14
CA ARG A 109 3.10 0.19 -19.88
C ARG A 109 1.65 0.35 -19.41
N ALA A 110 1.43 0.44 -18.11
CA ALA A 110 0.12 0.70 -17.51
C ALA A 110 -0.45 2.07 -17.96
N HIS A 111 0.36 3.12 -17.95
CA HIS A 111 -0.05 4.44 -18.42
C HIS A 111 -0.45 4.44 -19.91
N MET A 112 0.36 3.80 -20.75
CA MET A 112 0.08 3.65 -22.18
C MET A 112 -1.19 2.84 -22.45
N ALA A 113 -1.53 1.91 -21.55
CA ALA A 113 -2.79 1.17 -21.58
C ALA A 113 -3.99 2.01 -21.12
N GLY A 114 -3.80 3.22 -20.60
CA GLY A 114 -4.86 4.11 -20.13
C GLY A 114 -5.17 4.01 -18.64
N MET A 115 -4.41 3.21 -17.88
CA MET A 115 -4.60 3.07 -16.44
C MET A 115 -4.31 4.40 -15.71
N PRO A 116 -5.01 4.71 -14.60
CA PRO A 116 -4.93 6.01 -13.92
C PRO A 116 -3.69 6.13 -13.02
N VAL A 117 -2.50 5.84 -13.55
CA VAL A 117 -1.23 5.77 -12.79
C VAL A 117 -0.85 7.07 -12.08
N THR A 118 -1.44 8.20 -12.45
CA THR A 118 -1.24 9.49 -11.78
C THR A 118 -1.79 9.49 -10.35
N LEU A 119 -2.75 8.61 -10.03
CA LEU A 119 -3.25 8.41 -8.67
C LEU A 119 -2.22 7.77 -7.73
N LEU A 120 -1.11 7.26 -8.28
CA LEU A 120 0.01 6.70 -7.50
C LEU A 120 1.09 7.74 -7.18
N ALA A 121 0.88 9.01 -7.56
CA ALA A 121 1.81 10.09 -7.23
C ALA A 121 1.84 10.31 -5.72
N PHE A 122 3.05 10.47 -5.18
CA PHE A 122 3.21 10.93 -3.80
C PHE A 122 2.83 12.41 -3.68
N PRO A 123 2.43 12.90 -2.48
CA PRO A 123 1.93 14.27 -2.30
C PRO A 123 2.82 15.39 -2.88
N GLU A 124 4.14 15.20 -2.87
CA GLU A 124 5.12 16.18 -3.37
C GLU A 124 5.70 15.80 -4.76
N GLU A 125 5.27 14.68 -5.35
CA GLU A 125 5.77 14.22 -6.63
C GLU A 125 4.99 14.85 -7.80
N GLN A 126 5.62 15.83 -8.46
CA GLN A 126 5.02 16.54 -9.60
C GLN A 126 5.45 15.98 -10.97
N ASP A 127 6.53 15.20 -11.00
CA ASP A 127 7.21 14.76 -12.22
C ASP A 127 7.02 13.26 -12.51
N LEU A 128 6.02 12.62 -11.90
CA LEU A 128 5.73 11.18 -12.10
C LEU A 128 5.64 10.83 -13.59
N LEU A 129 4.82 11.56 -14.34
CA LEU A 129 4.61 11.30 -15.78
C LEU A 129 5.91 11.50 -16.60
N THR A 130 6.74 12.47 -16.23
CA THR A 130 8.04 12.69 -16.85
C THR A 130 8.98 11.51 -16.62
N LYS A 131 9.01 10.97 -15.40
CA LYS A 131 9.86 9.82 -15.01
C LYS A 131 9.43 8.51 -15.70
N ILE A 132 8.16 8.37 -16.06
CA ILE A 132 7.63 7.18 -16.73
C ILE A 132 7.39 7.38 -18.23
N ALA A 133 7.69 8.56 -18.79
CA ALA A 133 7.48 8.84 -20.21
C ALA A 133 8.18 7.84 -21.13
N GLU A 134 7.68 7.68 -22.36
CA GLU A 134 8.32 6.85 -23.37
C GLU A 134 9.74 7.37 -23.66
N GLY A 135 10.71 6.46 -23.75
CA GLY A 135 12.13 6.82 -23.90
C GLY A 135 12.79 7.41 -22.64
N ALA A 136 12.05 7.65 -21.55
CA ALA A 136 12.65 8.13 -20.31
C ALA A 136 13.66 7.12 -19.74
N PRO A 137 14.78 7.59 -19.16
CA PRO A 137 15.78 6.73 -18.55
C PRO A 137 15.21 5.89 -17.41
N LYS A 138 15.91 4.79 -17.04
CA LYS A 138 15.51 3.92 -15.91
C LYS A 138 15.49 4.66 -14.56
N ARG A 139 16.18 5.80 -14.46
CA ARG A 139 16.30 6.65 -13.28
C ARG A 139 16.20 8.12 -13.70
N PRO A 140 15.68 9.02 -12.85
CA PRO A 140 15.17 8.76 -11.49
C PRO A 140 13.90 7.90 -11.46
N TYR A 141 13.68 7.17 -10.36
CA TYR A 141 12.46 6.38 -10.18
C TYR A 141 11.26 7.31 -9.93
N ALA A 142 10.07 6.88 -10.36
CA ALA A 142 8.82 7.37 -9.75
C ALA A 142 8.83 7.03 -8.26
N GLU A 143 8.22 7.85 -7.42
CA GLU A 143 8.40 7.76 -5.96
C GLU A 143 7.90 6.42 -5.42
N ILE A 144 6.74 5.96 -5.87
CA ILE A 144 6.21 4.63 -5.55
C ILE A 144 7.18 3.49 -5.93
N VAL A 145 7.89 3.64 -7.05
CA VAL A 145 8.91 2.67 -7.53
C VAL A 145 10.16 2.76 -6.66
N ARG A 146 10.58 3.97 -6.27
CA ARG A 146 11.72 4.22 -5.39
C ARG A 146 11.49 3.57 -4.01
N VAL A 147 10.31 3.78 -3.43
CA VAL A 147 9.90 3.19 -2.16
C VAL A 147 9.91 1.66 -2.25
N ARG A 148 9.28 1.09 -3.29
CA ARG A 148 9.32 -0.36 -3.53
C ARG A 148 10.73 -0.90 -3.66
N HIS A 149 11.57 -0.21 -4.43
CA HIS A 149 12.96 -0.57 -4.61
C HIS A 149 13.69 -0.57 -3.26
N ASN A 150 13.57 0.49 -2.48
CA ASN A 150 14.24 0.61 -1.19
C ASN A 150 13.81 -0.47 -0.20
N LEU A 151 12.51 -0.61 0.06
CA LEU A 151 12.00 -1.54 1.08
C LEU A 151 12.31 -3.00 0.73
N CYS A 152 12.13 -3.42 -0.53
CA CYS A 152 12.44 -4.80 -0.94
C CYS A 152 13.93 -5.14 -0.93
N HIS A 153 14.82 -4.14 -0.96
CA HIS A 153 16.26 -4.34 -0.81
C HIS A 153 16.73 -4.12 0.64
N GLY A 154 15.82 -3.90 1.59
CA GLY A 154 16.15 -3.62 2.99
C GLY A 154 16.80 -2.25 3.23
N ASN A 155 16.69 -1.32 2.27
CA ASN A 155 17.21 0.03 2.41
C ASN A 155 16.17 0.93 3.10
N ILE A 156 16.30 1.06 4.42
CA ILE A 156 15.43 1.90 5.26
C ILE A 156 16.12 3.19 5.74
N LEU A 157 17.29 3.52 5.17
CA LEU A 157 18.15 4.59 5.68
C LEU A 157 17.47 5.96 5.75
N GLU A 158 16.51 6.21 4.86
CA GLU A 158 15.74 7.45 4.80
C GLU A 158 14.76 7.62 5.98
N HIS A 159 14.46 6.53 6.68
CA HIS A 159 13.56 6.53 7.84
C HIS A 159 14.33 6.48 9.17
N ILE A 160 15.67 6.45 9.14
CA ILE A 160 16.48 6.49 10.36
C ILE A 160 16.46 7.92 10.92
N ILE A 161 16.02 8.06 12.17
CA ILE A 161 16.04 9.34 12.88
C ILE A 161 17.39 9.55 13.57
N THR A 162 17.78 10.81 13.74
CA THR A 162 18.95 11.22 14.50
C THR A 162 18.50 11.94 15.75
N VAL A 163 18.90 11.42 16.91
CA VAL A 163 18.62 12.00 18.22
C VAL A 163 19.94 12.56 18.76
N SER A 164 19.94 13.83 19.16
CA SER A 164 21.06 14.48 19.84
C SER A 164 20.51 15.20 21.07
N ASP A 165 21.21 15.07 22.19
CA ASP A 165 20.82 15.62 23.50
C ASP A 165 21.82 16.67 24.02
N ASP A 166 22.54 17.35 23.11
CA ASP A 166 23.58 18.36 23.39
C ASP A 166 24.75 17.89 24.30
N LEU A 167 24.75 16.63 24.73
CA LEU A 167 25.68 16.04 25.70
C LEU A 167 26.60 14.96 25.09
N GLY A 168 26.42 14.60 23.82
CA GLY A 168 27.21 13.59 23.13
C GLY A 168 27.04 13.54 21.62
N GLU A 169 27.68 12.54 21.00
CA GLU A 169 27.56 12.26 19.57
C GLU A 169 26.12 11.85 19.22
N PRO A 170 25.54 12.37 18.12
CA PRO A 170 24.20 12.02 17.72
C PRO A 170 24.02 10.51 17.50
N VAL A 171 22.96 9.94 18.08
CA VAL A 171 22.62 8.53 17.92
C VAL A 171 21.64 8.38 16.76
N ARG A 172 21.92 7.41 15.87
CA ARG A 172 21.02 7.03 14.78
C ARG A 172 20.15 5.86 15.23
N LEU A 173 18.84 6.05 15.22
CA LEU A 173 17.86 5.08 15.70
C LEU A 173 16.84 4.76 14.62
N PHE A 174 16.38 3.52 14.62
CA PHE A 174 15.23 3.10 13.86
C PHE A 174 14.28 2.35 14.78
N THR A 175 13.07 2.86 14.91
CA THR A 175 11.94 2.15 15.50
C THR A 175 10.87 1.97 14.42
N PRO A 176 9.99 0.97 14.51
CA PRO A 176 8.95 0.75 13.51
C PRO A 176 8.12 2.01 13.21
N GLU A 177 7.88 2.87 14.20
CA GLU A 177 7.11 4.12 14.10
C GLU A 177 7.74 5.14 13.14
N CYS A 178 9.04 5.05 12.86
CA CYS A 178 9.69 5.86 11.84
C CYS A 178 9.09 5.64 10.43
N MET A 179 8.40 4.50 10.22
CA MET A 179 7.70 4.18 8.98
C MET A 179 6.25 4.67 8.96
N ARG A 180 5.71 5.22 10.06
CA ARG A 180 4.30 5.59 10.20
C ARG A 180 3.84 6.54 9.09
N VAL A 181 4.59 7.61 8.85
CA VAL A 181 4.27 8.61 7.83
C VAL A 181 4.19 7.98 6.44
N LEU A 182 5.09 7.04 6.12
CA LEU A 182 5.04 6.31 4.86
C LEU A 182 3.81 5.42 4.79
N ALA A 183 3.47 4.69 5.87
CA ALA A 183 2.30 3.82 5.91
C ALA A 183 0.99 4.60 5.72
N GLU A 184 0.86 5.76 6.38
CA GLU A 184 -0.27 6.67 6.23
C GLU A 184 -0.38 7.22 4.80
N THR A 185 0.76 7.63 4.22
CA THR A 185 0.84 8.08 2.82
C THR A 185 0.40 6.96 1.86
N MET A 186 0.91 5.75 2.07
CA MET A 186 0.58 4.57 1.26
C MET A 186 -0.91 4.19 1.40
N SER A 187 -1.49 4.32 2.59
CA SER A 187 -2.93 4.10 2.82
C SER A 187 -3.77 5.11 2.01
N ALA A 188 -3.44 6.39 2.09
CA ALA A 188 -4.14 7.44 1.36
C ALA A 188 -4.06 7.23 -0.17
N ILE A 189 -2.87 6.96 -0.70
CA ILE A 189 -2.65 6.64 -2.12
C ILE A 189 -3.46 5.40 -2.51
N SER A 190 -3.41 4.33 -1.70
CA SER A 190 -4.09 3.07 -2.00
C SER A 190 -5.61 3.21 -2.07
N LYS A 191 -6.22 4.02 -1.20
CA LYS A 191 -7.68 4.32 -1.25
C LYS A 191 -8.07 4.99 -2.57
N GLN A 192 -7.28 5.99 -3.01
CA GLN A 192 -7.50 6.66 -4.29
C GLN A 192 -7.29 5.71 -5.47
N TRP A 193 -6.21 4.92 -5.41
CA TRP A 193 -5.85 3.95 -6.43
C TRP A 193 -6.95 2.92 -6.66
N VAL A 194 -7.43 2.27 -5.60
CA VAL A 194 -8.49 1.25 -5.69
C VAL A 194 -9.76 1.84 -6.31
N THR A 195 -10.15 3.05 -5.90
CA THR A 195 -11.31 3.76 -6.48
C THR A 195 -11.14 4.00 -7.98
N GLY A 196 -9.98 4.55 -8.39
CA GLY A 196 -9.69 4.83 -9.80
C GLY A 196 -9.57 3.56 -10.65
N MET A 197 -8.99 2.50 -10.08
CA MET A 197 -8.85 1.21 -10.73
C MET A 197 -10.19 0.52 -10.94
N HIS A 198 -11.08 0.56 -9.96
CA HIS A 198 -12.43 0.04 -10.11
C HIS A 198 -13.19 0.74 -11.25
N GLN A 199 -13.09 2.08 -11.31
CA GLN A 199 -13.70 2.85 -12.40
C GLN A 199 -13.09 2.48 -13.76
N TYR A 200 -11.76 2.40 -13.85
CA TYR A 200 -11.05 1.98 -15.05
C TYR A 200 -11.48 0.57 -15.52
N TRP A 201 -11.62 -0.39 -14.60
CA TRP A 201 -12.07 -1.75 -14.92
C TRP A 201 -13.50 -1.78 -15.46
N ARG A 202 -14.41 -1.01 -14.85
CA ARG A 202 -15.78 -0.88 -15.34
C ARG A 202 -15.82 -0.31 -16.76
N ASP A 203 -15.07 0.76 -17.00
CA ASP A 203 -15.08 1.45 -18.30
C ASP A 203 -14.52 0.57 -19.43
N ASN A 204 -13.66 -0.38 -19.09
CA ASN A 204 -13.05 -1.32 -20.04
C ASN A 204 -13.66 -2.72 -20.03
N ASN A 205 -14.74 -2.95 -19.27
CA ASN A 205 -15.37 -4.27 -19.10
C ASN A 205 -14.40 -5.37 -18.61
N LEU A 206 -13.49 -5.01 -17.70
CA LEU A 206 -12.52 -5.91 -17.06
C LEU A 206 -13.00 -6.47 -15.73
N SER A 207 -14.18 -6.05 -15.25
CA SER A 207 -14.78 -6.58 -14.03
C SER A 207 -15.06 -8.07 -14.19
N MET A 208 -14.42 -8.88 -13.36
CA MET A 208 -14.74 -10.30 -13.27
C MET A 208 -16.16 -10.47 -12.70
N PRO A 209 -16.96 -11.42 -13.20
CA PRO A 209 -18.28 -11.74 -12.65
C PRO A 209 -18.22 -12.27 -11.22
#